data_AF-A0A1H9ISY5-F1
#
_entry.id   AF-A0A1H9ISY5-F1
#
_cell.length_a   1.000
_cell.length_b   1.000
_cell.length_c   1.000
_cell.angle_alpha   90.00
_cell.angle_beta   90.00
_cell.angle_gamma   90.00
#
_symmetry.space_group_name_H-M   'P 1'
#
loop_
_entity.id
_entity.type
_entity.pdbx_description
1 polymer ?
#
loop_
_entity_poly.entity_id
_entity_poly.type
_entity_poly.pdbx_seq_one_letter_code
_entity_poly.pdbx_strand_id
1 'polypeptide(L)'
;MRNVTIKISAAVTVLVFMCIVLPMSAFATGQNDVSNSTALESTGKADHAALARHYEEQANEMYGKIEEQIETLKKRSRSSYLGKRGRDIKKHVKYKIQEFEKAAEESLEKAAYHKKMAGEHSSQPVLAESGNTKS
;
A
#
# COMPACT_ATOMS: atom_id res chain seq x y z
N MET A 1 37.05 45.01 -10.87
CA MET A 1 36.82 43.65 -10.33
C MET A 1 35.34 43.22 -10.48
N ARG A 2 34.76 43.28 -11.69
CA ARG A 2 33.35 42.91 -11.96
C ARG A 2 33.18 41.91 -13.12
N ASN A 3 34.27 41.53 -13.80
CA ASN A 3 34.22 40.79 -15.06
C ASN A 3 34.72 39.34 -14.94
N VAL A 4 35.21 38.95 -13.76
CA VAL A 4 35.65 37.57 -13.45
C VAL A 4 34.46 36.75 -12.92
N THR A 5 33.55 37.38 -12.18
CA THR A 5 32.37 36.72 -11.57
C THR A 5 31.33 36.27 -12.60
N ILE A 6 31.18 36.99 -13.72
CA ILE A 6 30.21 36.67 -14.79
C ILE A 6 30.65 35.47 -15.64
N LYS A 7 31.96 35.26 -15.80
CA LYS A 7 32.48 34.09 -16.55
C LYS A 7 32.37 32.80 -15.73
N ILE A 8 32.49 32.91 -14.41
CA ILE A 8 32.35 31.76 -13.50
C ILE A 8 30.86 31.38 -13.35
N SER A 9 29.92 32.33 -13.43
CA SER A 9 28.48 32.04 -13.34
C SER A 9 27.88 31.38 -14.57
N ALA A 10 28.52 31.46 -15.74
CA ALA A 10 28.05 30.78 -16.94
C ALA A 10 28.56 29.32 -17.06
N ALA A 11 29.71 29.01 -16.46
CA ALA A 11 30.32 27.67 -16.56
C ALA A 11 29.78 26.68 -15.52
N VAL A 12 29.22 27.14 -14.39
CA VAL A 12 28.73 26.25 -13.32
C VAL A 12 27.32 25.71 -13.59
N THR A 13 26.53 26.35 -14.45
CA THR A 13 25.11 25.99 -14.65
C THR A 13 24.88 24.84 -15.64
N VAL A 14 25.90 24.44 -16.43
CA VAL A 14 25.76 23.39 -17.46
C VAL A 14 26.29 22.02 -17.00
N LEU A 15 26.96 21.91 -15.85
CA LEU A 15 27.54 20.64 -15.35
C LEU A 15 26.64 19.84 -14.39
N VAL A 16 25.37 20.22 -14.20
CA VAL A 16 24.46 19.52 -13.26
C VAL A 16 23.32 18.79 -13.98
N PHE A 17 23.42 18.59 -15.30
CA PHE A 17 22.37 17.95 -16.10
C PHE A 17 22.72 16.60 -16.72
N MET A 18 23.73 15.89 -16.22
CA MET A 18 23.93 14.51 -16.66
C MET A 18 24.45 13.57 -15.59
N CYS A 19 23.89 12.36 -15.61
CA CYS A 19 24.30 11.13 -14.93
C CYS A 19 23.76 10.89 -13.53
N ILE A 20 22.45 10.59 -13.41
CA ILE A 20 22.01 9.35 -12.73
C ILE A 20 20.75 8.81 -13.44
N VAL A 21 20.94 8.09 -14.55
CA VAL A 21 20.00 7.03 -14.94
C VAL A 21 20.72 5.72 -14.61
N LEU A 22 20.56 5.26 -13.37
CA LEU A 22 20.91 3.90 -12.99
C LEU A 22 19.60 3.14 -12.87
N PRO A 23 19.42 1.98 -13.52
CA PRO A 23 18.40 1.05 -13.08
C PRO A 23 18.78 0.63 -11.66
N MET A 24 17.94 0.94 -10.66
CA MET A 24 18.03 0.28 -9.36
C MET A 24 17.70 -1.20 -9.57
N SER A 25 18.71 -2.00 -9.90
CA SER A 25 18.70 -3.44 -9.67
C SER A 25 19.63 -3.73 -8.49
N ALA A 26 19.16 -4.63 -7.63
CA ALA A 26 19.80 -5.16 -6.42
C ALA A 26 19.72 -4.32 -5.13
N PHE A 27 18.56 -4.33 -4.48
CA PHE A 27 18.55 -4.48 -3.02
C PHE A 27 18.67 -5.97 -2.71
N ALA A 28 19.83 -6.36 -2.21
CA ALA A 28 20.01 -7.62 -1.49
C ALA A 28 20.08 -7.31 0.02
N THR A 29 19.33 -8.11 0.76
CA THR A 29 19.52 -8.47 2.17
C THR A 29 18.86 -7.58 3.23
N GLY A 30 17.57 -7.84 3.42
CA GLY A 30 16.95 -7.99 4.73
C GLY A 30 16.08 -9.24 4.70
N GLN A 31 16.66 -10.42 4.95
CA GLN A 31 15.90 -11.66 5.14
C GLN A 31 14.97 -11.48 6.35
N ASN A 32 13.67 -11.50 6.10
CA ASN A 32 12.64 -12.30 6.78
C ASN A 32 11.23 -12.01 6.25
N ASP A 33 11.09 -11.57 4.99
CA ASP A 33 9.82 -11.73 4.32
C ASP A 33 9.82 -13.09 3.64
N VAL A 34 9.15 -14.04 4.29
CA VAL A 34 8.48 -15.13 3.59
C VAL A 34 7.52 -14.45 2.62
N SER A 35 8.06 -14.08 1.45
CA SER A 35 7.32 -13.69 0.27
C SER A 35 6.60 -14.93 -0.22
N ASN A 36 5.54 -15.30 0.48
CA ASN A 36 4.46 -16.11 -0.06
C ASN A 36 3.65 -15.23 -1.02
N SER A 37 4.32 -14.62 -2.00
CA SER A 37 3.68 -14.01 -3.18
C SER A 37 3.43 -15.06 -4.27
N THR A 38 3.57 -16.34 -3.93
CA THR A 38 3.34 -17.47 -4.82
C THR A 38 1.88 -17.89 -4.81
N ALA A 39 0.95 -17.07 -5.32
CA ALA A 39 -0.40 -17.56 -5.60
C ALA A 39 -1.32 -16.70 -6.50
N LEU A 40 -0.91 -15.54 -7.04
CA LEU A 40 -1.89 -14.73 -7.80
C LEU A 40 -2.08 -15.17 -9.27
N GLU A 41 -1.22 -16.03 -9.80
CA GLU A 41 -1.21 -16.37 -11.23
C GLU A 41 -1.34 -17.88 -11.45
N SER A 42 -2.25 -18.53 -10.72
CA SER A 42 -2.70 -19.89 -11.06
C SER A 42 -3.79 -19.81 -12.13
N THR A 43 -3.38 -19.71 -13.39
CA THR A 43 -4.08 -20.20 -14.59
C THR A 43 -5.61 -20.35 -14.49
N GLY A 44 -6.36 -19.33 -14.93
CA GLY A 44 -7.71 -19.50 -15.51
C GLY A 44 -8.92 -19.04 -14.68
N LYS A 45 -8.80 -18.84 -13.35
CA LYS A 45 -9.90 -18.28 -12.55
C LYS A 45 -9.32 -17.58 -11.31
N ALA A 46 -9.68 -16.32 -11.09
CA ALA A 46 -9.23 -15.59 -9.91
C ALA A 46 -9.72 -16.32 -8.64
N ASP A 47 -8.78 -16.68 -7.75
CA ASP A 47 -9.14 -17.22 -6.43
C ASP A 47 -9.68 -16.07 -5.57
N HIS A 48 -11.00 -15.90 -5.62
CA HIS A 48 -11.70 -14.87 -4.87
C HIS A 48 -11.59 -15.06 -3.34
N ALA A 49 -11.34 -16.28 -2.85
CA ALA A 49 -11.10 -16.48 -1.43
C ALA A 49 -9.71 -15.94 -1.03
N ALA A 50 -8.69 -16.19 -1.84
CA ALA A 50 -7.36 -15.63 -1.62
C ALA A 50 -7.36 -14.09 -1.70
N LEU A 51 -8.05 -13.52 -2.70
CA LEU A 51 -8.20 -12.06 -2.84
C LEU A 51 -8.92 -11.43 -1.65
N ALA A 52 -9.98 -12.08 -1.14
CA ALA A 52 -10.67 -11.60 0.04
C ALA A 52 -9.72 -11.50 1.25
N ARG A 53 -8.96 -12.57 1.52
CA ARG A 53 -7.99 -12.59 2.63
C ARG A 53 -6.91 -11.53 2.49
N HIS A 54 -6.39 -11.33 1.29
CA HIS A 54 -5.41 -10.28 1.01
C HIS A 54 -5.92 -8.89 1.40
N TYR A 55 -7.16 -8.55 1.03
CA TYR A 55 -7.73 -7.25 1.39
C TYR A 55 -8.09 -7.13 2.88
N GLU A 56 -8.43 -8.24 3.56
CA GLU A 56 -8.58 -8.25 5.02
C GLU A 56 -7.25 -7.99 5.73
N GLU A 57 -6.18 -8.61 5.27
CA GLU A 57 -4.82 -8.38 5.79
C GLU A 57 -4.39 -6.93 5.56
N GLN A 58 -4.68 -6.36 4.38
CA GLN A 58 -4.45 -4.95 4.10
C GLN A 58 -5.22 -4.01 5.04
N ALA A 59 -6.48 -4.32 5.36
CA ALA A 59 -7.26 -3.56 6.34
C ALA A 59 -6.63 -3.64 7.75
N ASN A 60 -6.20 -4.84 8.17
CA ASN A 60 -5.52 -5.03 9.45
C ASN A 60 -4.21 -4.26 9.53
N GLU A 61 -3.45 -4.18 8.45
CA GLU A 61 -2.24 -3.36 8.38
C GLU A 61 -2.56 -1.87 8.60
N MET A 62 -3.65 -1.36 8.02
CA MET A 62 -4.07 0.03 8.23
C MET A 62 -4.47 0.29 9.68
N TYR A 63 -5.17 -0.65 10.33
CA TYR A 63 -5.48 -0.55 11.76
C TYR A 63 -4.23 -0.55 12.63
N GLY A 64 -3.22 -1.37 12.30
CA GLY A 64 -1.92 -1.33 12.97
C GLY A 64 -1.23 0.04 12.85
N LYS A 65 -1.28 0.66 11.66
CA LYS A 65 -0.75 2.03 11.45
C LYS A 65 -1.50 3.08 12.27
N ILE A 66 -2.82 2.94 12.43
CA ILE A 66 -3.62 3.83 13.29
C ILE A 66 -3.16 3.72 14.75
N GLU A 67 -2.98 2.50 15.26
CA GLU A 67 -2.50 2.26 16.61
C GLU A 67 -1.12 2.90 16.84
N GLU A 68 -0.18 2.72 15.90
CA GLU A 68 1.14 3.35 15.95
C GLU A 68 1.07 4.90 16.05
N GLN A 69 0.18 5.52 15.27
CA GLN A 69 -0.03 6.98 15.32
C GLN A 69 -0.55 7.42 16.70
N ILE A 70 -1.50 6.67 17.28
CA ILE A 70 -2.08 6.95 18.60
C ILE A 70 -1.03 6.81 19.70
N GLU A 71 -0.25 5.72 19.69
CA GLU A 71 0.82 5.48 20.66
C GLU A 71 1.91 6.55 20.59
N THR A 72 2.33 6.91 19.38
CA THR A 72 3.31 7.98 19.15
C THR A 72 2.82 9.30 19.72
N LEU A 73 1.55 9.65 19.50
CA LEU A 73 0.95 10.87 20.03
C LEU A 73 0.89 10.84 21.57
N LYS A 74 0.52 9.69 22.16
CA LYS A 74 0.48 9.48 23.62
C LYS A 74 1.85 9.60 24.26
N LYS A 75 2.91 9.10 23.61
CA LYS A 75 4.29 9.26 24.09
C LYS A 75 4.75 10.72 24.02
N ARG A 76 4.39 11.44 22.96
CA ARG A 76 4.79 12.85 22.75
C ARG A 76 4.04 13.85 23.63
N SER A 77 2.78 13.58 23.95
CA SER A 77 1.96 14.43 24.82
C SER A 77 2.54 14.60 26.22
N ARG A 78 3.32 13.61 26.69
CA ARG A 78 4.00 13.62 27.99
C ARG A 78 5.20 14.57 28.06
N SER A 79 5.72 15.09 26.93
CA SER A 79 7.02 15.79 26.90
C SER A 79 7.00 17.25 26.45
N SER A 80 6.17 17.71 25.49
CA SER A 80 6.22 19.13 25.06
C SER A 80 4.98 19.62 24.26
N TYR A 81 3.76 19.38 24.72
CA TYR A 81 2.56 19.61 23.90
C TYR A 81 1.96 21.04 23.92
N LEU A 82 2.53 21.96 24.70
CA LEU A 82 1.92 23.27 24.97
C LEU A 82 2.40 24.36 24.00
N GLY A 83 2.02 24.27 22.72
CA GLY A 83 2.36 25.30 21.74
C GLY A 83 1.76 25.10 20.34
N LYS A 84 1.94 26.09 19.44
CA LYS A 84 1.44 26.03 18.05
C LYS A 84 1.89 24.75 17.33
N ARG A 85 3.16 24.38 17.47
CA ARG A 85 3.73 23.16 16.90
C ARG A 85 3.02 21.89 17.38
N GLY A 86 2.61 21.85 18.66
CA GLY A 86 1.79 20.75 19.20
C GLY A 86 0.41 20.67 18.56
N ARG A 87 -0.26 21.80 18.31
CA ARG A 87 -1.54 21.81 17.59
C ARG A 87 -1.40 21.32 16.15
N ASP A 88 -0.35 21.75 15.45
CA ASP A 88 -0.08 21.35 14.06
C ASP A 88 0.18 19.83 13.96
N ILE A 89 0.95 19.26 14.90
CA ILE A 89 1.16 17.80 15.00
C ILE A 89 -0.16 17.05 15.21
N LYS A 90 -1.04 17.58 16.09
CA LYS A 90 -2.35 16.96 16.41
C LYS A 90 -3.22 16.86 15.16
N LYS A 91 -3.25 17.93 14.37
CA LYS A 91 -4.00 17.98 13.11
C LYS A 91 -3.44 16.98 12.10
N HIS A 92 -2.12 16.92 11.96
CA HIS A 92 -1.48 16.01 11.03
C HIS A 92 -1.71 14.54 11.40
N VAL A 93 -1.58 14.19 12.68
CA VAL A 93 -1.88 12.82 13.16
C VAL A 93 -3.34 12.48 12.94
N LYS A 94 -4.26 13.39 13.24
CA LYS A 94 -5.70 13.18 12.97
C LYS A 94 -5.96 12.91 11.48
N TYR A 95 -5.35 13.70 10.60
CA TYR A 95 -5.48 13.50 9.15
C TYR A 95 -4.99 12.11 8.72
N LYS A 96 -3.81 11.68 9.20
CA LYS A 96 -3.28 10.34 8.89
C LYS A 96 -4.18 9.22 9.38
N ILE A 97 -4.73 9.34 10.59
CA ILE A 97 -5.68 8.36 11.13
C ILE A 97 -6.89 8.23 10.19
N GLN A 98 -7.48 9.35 9.77
CA GLN A 98 -8.61 9.35 8.85
C GLN A 98 -8.28 8.75 7.48
N GLU A 99 -7.07 8.98 6.98
CA GLU A 99 -6.60 8.40 5.72
C GLU A 99 -6.48 6.87 5.82
N PHE A 100 -5.91 6.35 6.92
CA PHE A 100 -5.83 4.92 7.16
C PHE A 100 -7.19 4.28 7.44
N GLU A 101 -8.10 4.97 8.13
CA GLU A 101 -9.48 4.50 8.34
C GLU A 101 -10.19 4.30 7.00
N LYS A 102 -10.10 5.29 6.10
CA LYS A 102 -10.68 5.21 4.75
C LYS A 102 -10.06 4.07 3.95
N ALA A 103 -8.74 3.91 3.99
CA ALA A 103 -8.05 2.82 3.30
C ALA A 103 -8.44 1.44 3.86
N ALA A 104 -8.65 1.31 5.17
CA ALA A 104 -9.14 0.09 5.79
C ALA A 104 -10.57 -0.24 5.32
N GLU A 105 -11.47 0.76 5.30
CA GLU A 105 -12.84 0.61 4.82
C GLU A 105 -12.89 0.18 3.35
N GLU A 106 -12.14 0.85 2.48
CA GLU A 106 -12.05 0.47 1.05
C GLU A 106 -11.49 -0.95 0.86
N SER A 107 -10.56 -1.37 1.72
CA SER A 107 -10.02 -2.73 1.69
C SER A 107 -11.08 -3.75 2.13
N LEU A 108 -11.82 -3.47 3.21
CA LEU A 108 -12.90 -4.34 3.67
C LEU A 108 -14.05 -4.45 2.66
N GLU A 109 -14.37 -3.38 1.93
CA GLU A 109 -15.35 -3.40 0.85
C GLU A 109 -14.92 -4.36 -0.28
N LYS A 110 -13.64 -4.28 -0.70
CA LYS A 110 -13.08 -5.20 -1.70
C LYS A 110 -13.04 -6.64 -1.19
N ALA A 111 -12.71 -6.84 0.08
CA ALA A 111 -12.74 -8.17 0.71
C ALA A 111 -14.16 -8.76 0.68
N ALA A 112 -15.16 -7.98 1.05
CA ALA A 112 -16.57 -8.39 1.04
C ALA A 112 -17.04 -8.73 -0.39
N TYR A 113 -16.66 -7.92 -1.38
CA TYR A 113 -16.93 -8.21 -2.79
C TYR A 113 -16.37 -9.57 -3.20
N HIS A 114 -15.11 -9.84 -2.89
CA HIS A 114 -14.47 -11.11 -3.25
C HIS A 114 -15.05 -12.31 -2.47
N LYS A 115 -15.43 -12.15 -1.20
CA LYS A 115 -16.15 -13.20 -0.45
C LYS A 115 -17.47 -13.58 -1.11
N LYS A 116 -18.22 -12.59 -1.58
CA LYS A 116 -19.48 -12.80 -2.29
C LYS A 116 -19.27 -13.61 -3.58
N MET A 117 -18.26 -13.25 -4.38
CA MET A 117 -17.91 -13.98 -5.60
C MET A 117 -17.47 -15.43 -5.32
N ALA A 118 -16.72 -15.66 -4.24
CA ALA A 118 -16.32 -17.00 -3.83
C ALA A 118 -17.53 -17.88 -3.46
N GLY A 119 -18.53 -17.32 -2.75
CA GLY A 119 -19.77 -18.02 -2.39
C GLY A 119 -20.75 -18.25 -3.56
N GLU A 120 -20.77 -17.34 -4.54
CA GLU A 120 -21.55 -17.52 -5.77
C GLU A 120 -21.00 -18.67 -6.64
N HIS A 121 -19.67 -18.84 -6.71
CA HIS A 121 -19.04 -19.93 -7.45
C HIS A 121 -19.18 -21.32 -6.81
N SER A 122 -19.35 -21.41 -5.48
CA SER A 122 -19.64 -22.69 -4.82
C SER A 122 -21.09 -23.14 -4.98
N SER A 123 -21.98 -22.22 -5.38
CA SER A 123 -23.42 -22.44 -5.47
C SER A 123 -23.92 -22.71 -6.89
N GLN A 124 -23.06 -22.66 -7.92
CA GLN A 124 -23.47 -23.06 -9.28
C GLN A 124 -23.59 -24.58 -9.37
N PRO A 125 -24.79 -25.15 -9.58
CA PRO A 125 -24.92 -26.57 -9.83
C PRO A 125 -24.28 -26.89 -11.17
N VAL A 126 -23.39 -27.89 -11.17
CA VAL A 126 -22.93 -28.57 -12.39
C VAL A 126 -24.17 -29.21 -13.02
N LEU A 127 -24.88 -28.46 -13.86
CA LEU A 127 -25.81 -29.03 -14.83
C LEU A 127 -24.94 -29.73 -15.87
N ALA A 128 -24.49 -30.92 -15.49
CA ALA A 128 -23.91 -31.89 -16.37
C ALA A 128 -24.87 -32.06 -17.55
N GLU A 129 -24.33 -31.74 -18.72
CA GLU A 129 -24.71 -32.24 -20.02
C GLU A 129 -25.02 -33.74 -19.92
N SER A 130 -26.29 -34.09 -19.68
CA SER A 130 -26.79 -35.43 -19.91
C SER A 130 -27.03 -35.55 -21.41
N GLY A 131 -25.96 -35.89 -22.12
CA GLY A 131 -26.02 -36.33 -23.49
C GLY A 131 -26.93 -37.55 -23.59
N ASN A 132 -28.15 -37.33 -24.08
CA ASN A 132 -28.98 -38.42 -24.55
C ASN A 132 -28.47 -38.85 -25.93
N THR A 133 -27.49 -39.75 -25.94
CA THR A 133 -27.13 -40.55 -27.10
C THR A 133 -28.13 -41.71 -27.27
N LYS A 134 -28.87 -41.68 -28.37
CA LYS A 134 -29.35 -42.80 -29.22
C LYS A 134 -29.47 -44.19 -28.55
N SER A 135 -30.67 -44.79 -28.59
CA SER A 135 -31.10 -45.75 -29.61
C SER A 135 -32.55 -46.19 -29.43
#